data_AF-A0A2M8T6G1-F1
#
_entry.id   AF-A0A2M8T6G1-F1
#
_cell.length_a   1.000
_cell.length_b   1.000
_cell.length_c   1.000
_cell.angle_alpha   90.00
_cell.angle_beta   90.00
_cell.angle_gamma   90.00
#
_symmetry.space_group_name_H-M   'P 1'
#
loop_
_entity.id
_entity.type
_entity.pdbx_description
1 polymer ?
#
loop_
_entity_poly.entity_id
_entity_poly.type
_entity_poly.pdbx_seq_one_letter_code
_entity_poly.pdbx_strand_id
1 'polypeptide(L)'
;MIRLQERDKKYLKLLARYGVLSKLTVDKIYGMKMRYARYRRKNLADAGYILKNNSFSYIGSEGKKYVNSIGMSVRNINGDRRTRNRIAKIAEILIPLEKVYKIYPSWELKKEYADMKLMYYGKIINPLTFSEYYIYNLGRLSENPSKGAVTLKKRLIKNIREEIIQKSREGLFDRIIVFAENGLTMQLYKEELRTLEVKEQLLLPLTDYGLNLLNLYGVKNVNAMATELVYGDVNFSKSNLVFADYVTSDGVNVVTMINNDMEKLVKLKQYRTMFEYNSTSVRAKIEVVCLEEQKDTLERELPGIKIRTVNLEDLKEGDN
;
A
#
# COMPACT_ATOMS: atom_id res chain seq x y z
N MET A 1 -39.21 2.04 -12.07
CA MET A 1 -38.02 2.93 -12.07
C MET A 1 -37.41 2.94 -10.67
N ILE A 2 -36.11 2.67 -10.52
CA ILE A 2 -35.45 2.67 -9.19
C ILE A 2 -35.00 4.08 -8.82
N ARG A 3 -35.24 4.52 -7.58
CA ARG A 3 -34.64 5.75 -7.03
C ARG A 3 -33.17 5.48 -6.65
N LEU A 4 -32.26 6.22 -7.27
CA LEU A 4 -30.82 6.15 -6.96
C LEU A 4 -30.54 6.80 -5.60
N GLN A 5 -29.85 6.07 -4.73
CA GLN A 5 -29.34 6.52 -3.44
C GLN A 5 -27.90 7.02 -3.61
N GLU A 6 -27.39 7.78 -2.65
CA GLU A 6 -26.02 8.34 -2.71
C GLU A 6 -24.93 7.28 -2.91
N ARG A 7 -25.08 6.11 -2.29
CA ARG A 7 -24.14 5.00 -2.49
C ARG A 7 -24.21 4.41 -3.91
N ASP A 8 -25.39 4.38 -4.53
CA ASP A 8 -25.52 3.95 -5.93
C ASP A 8 -24.90 4.99 -6.86
N LYS A 9 -25.12 6.28 -6.60
CA LYS A 9 -24.49 7.38 -7.36
C LYS A 9 -22.97 7.29 -7.29
N LYS A 10 -22.40 7.11 -6.09
CA LYS A 10 -20.96 6.90 -5.89
C LYS A 10 -20.47 5.67 -6.66
N TYR A 11 -21.19 4.57 -6.58
CA TYR A 11 -20.86 3.35 -7.30
C TYR A 11 -20.84 3.53 -8.82
N LEU A 12 -21.82 4.23 -9.40
CA LEU A 12 -21.87 4.55 -10.83
C LEU A 12 -20.73 5.49 -11.26
N LYS A 13 -20.40 6.50 -10.45
CA LYS A 13 -19.24 7.40 -10.69
C LYS A 13 -17.93 6.62 -10.72
N LEU A 14 -17.73 5.70 -9.75
CA LEU A 14 -16.55 4.84 -9.71
C LEU A 14 -16.51 3.85 -10.89
N LEU A 15 -17.65 3.30 -11.30
CA LEU A 15 -17.74 2.49 -12.53
C LEU A 15 -17.40 3.30 -13.78
N ALA A 16 -17.81 4.56 -13.87
CA ALA A 16 -17.44 5.42 -15.00
C ALA A 16 -15.92 5.67 -15.05
N ARG A 17 -15.30 5.99 -13.90
CA ARG A 17 -13.85 6.25 -13.79
C ARG A 17 -13.01 5.00 -14.09
N TYR A 18 -13.34 3.89 -13.46
CA TYR A 18 -12.53 2.66 -13.54
C TYR A 18 -12.98 1.72 -14.66
N GLY A 19 -14.21 1.83 -15.16
CA GLY A 19 -14.81 0.97 -16.17
C GLY A 19 -15.24 -0.43 -15.66
N VAL A 20 -14.53 -0.98 -14.68
CA VAL A 20 -14.84 -2.28 -14.04
C VAL A 20 -14.53 -2.23 -12.55
N LEU A 21 -15.40 -2.82 -11.74
CA LEU A 21 -15.18 -2.99 -10.29
C LEU A 21 -15.38 -4.45 -9.89
N SER A 22 -14.52 -4.95 -8.98
CA SER A 22 -14.68 -6.27 -8.39
C SER A 22 -15.87 -6.29 -7.42
N LYS A 23 -16.44 -7.48 -7.20
CA LYS A 23 -17.49 -7.65 -6.18
C LYS A 23 -17.07 -7.10 -4.81
N LEU A 24 -15.84 -7.37 -4.39
CA LEU A 24 -15.30 -6.90 -3.10
C LEU A 24 -15.32 -5.38 -3.00
N THR A 25 -14.85 -4.67 -4.05
CA THR A 25 -14.87 -3.21 -4.09
C THR A 25 -16.31 -2.67 -4.00
N VAL A 26 -17.26 -3.32 -4.67
CA VAL A 26 -18.68 -2.93 -4.58
C VAL A 26 -19.23 -3.15 -3.18
N ASP A 27 -18.93 -4.29 -2.56
CA ASP A 27 -19.37 -4.59 -1.19
C ASP A 27 -18.83 -3.53 -0.21
N LYS A 28 -17.59 -3.06 -0.37
CA LYS A 28 -17.02 -1.95 0.40
C LYS A 28 -17.77 -0.62 0.22
N ILE A 29 -18.21 -0.28 -0.99
CA ILE A 29 -19.00 0.95 -1.24
C ILE A 29 -20.30 0.94 -0.43
N TYR A 30 -20.89 -0.23 -0.22
CA TYR A 30 -22.09 -0.40 0.60
C TYR A 30 -21.80 -0.71 2.08
N GLY A 31 -20.56 -0.53 2.54
CA GLY A 31 -20.15 -0.70 3.94
C GLY A 31 -20.07 -2.16 4.37
N MET A 32 -19.65 -3.07 3.46
CA MET A 32 -19.48 -4.51 3.69
C MET A 32 -20.75 -5.26 4.09
N LYS A 33 -21.93 -4.63 4.01
CA LYS A 33 -23.24 -5.25 4.24
C LYS A 33 -23.62 -6.13 3.04
N MET A 34 -23.05 -7.33 2.96
CA MET A 34 -23.15 -8.23 1.78
C MET A 34 -24.57 -8.43 1.25
N ARG A 35 -25.57 -8.63 2.13
CA ARG A 35 -26.97 -8.81 1.72
C ARG A 35 -27.51 -7.56 1.03
N TYR A 36 -27.25 -6.39 1.61
CA TYR A 36 -27.69 -5.11 1.07
C TYR A 36 -26.97 -4.76 -0.23
N ALA A 37 -25.64 -4.96 -0.30
CA ALA A 37 -24.87 -4.78 -1.53
C ALA A 37 -25.39 -5.67 -2.68
N ARG A 38 -25.70 -6.94 -2.39
CA ARG A 38 -26.29 -7.89 -3.35
C ARG A 38 -27.66 -7.42 -3.84
N TYR A 39 -28.52 -6.98 -2.93
CA TYR A 39 -29.83 -6.43 -3.26
C TYR A 39 -29.73 -5.20 -4.16
N ARG A 40 -28.93 -4.19 -3.79
CA ARG A 40 -28.73 -2.99 -4.63
C ARG A 40 -28.16 -3.32 -6.00
N ARG A 41 -27.14 -4.19 -6.07
CA ARG A 41 -26.57 -4.65 -7.35
C ARG A 41 -27.60 -5.38 -8.23
N LYS A 42 -28.54 -6.13 -7.64
CA LYS A 42 -29.63 -6.76 -8.41
C LYS A 42 -30.55 -5.69 -8.97
N ASN A 43 -31.10 -4.80 -8.13
CA ASN A 43 -32.05 -3.79 -8.59
C ASN A 43 -31.43 -2.83 -9.63
N LEU A 44 -30.16 -2.45 -9.47
CA LEU A 44 -29.44 -1.63 -10.46
C LEU A 44 -29.23 -2.37 -11.79
N ALA A 45 -29.01 -3.69 -11.75
CA ALA A 45 -28.87 -4.49 -12.97
C ALA A 45 -30.22 -4.65 -13.68
N ASP A 46 -31.28 -4.97 -12.92
CA ASP A 46 -32.64 -5.14 -13.44
C ASP A 46 -33.15 -3.81 -14.06
N ALA A 47 -32.74 -2.67 -13.51
CA ALA A 47 -33.05 -1.34 -14.04
C ALA A 47 -32.06 -0.85 -15.13
N GLY A 48 -31.12 -1.67 -15.59
CA GLY A 48 -30.21 -1.34 -16.69
C GLY A 48 -29.07 -0.37 -16.35
N TYR A 49 -28.87 -0.01 -15.07
CA TYR A 49 -27.80 0.88 -14.63
C TYR A 49 -26.42 0.22 -14.66
N ILE A 50 -26.36 -1.08 -14.41
CA ILE A 50 -25.12 -1.85 -14.41
C ILE A 50 -25.29 -3.16 -15.18
N LEU A 51 -24.19 -3.69 -15.70
CA LEU A 51 -24.05 -5.09 -16.09
C LEU A 51 -23.23 -5.80 -15.01
N LYS A 52 -23.55 -7.04 -14.67
CA LYS A 52 -22.82 -7.79 -13.64
C LYS A 52 -22.61 -9.24 -14.04
N ASN A 53 -21.50 -9.80 -13.56
CA ASN A 53 -21.28 -11.23 -13.46
C ASN A 53 -20.81 -11.59 -12.04
N ASN A 54 -20.40 -12.84 -11.82
CA ASN A 54 -19.99 -13.31 -10.49
C ASN A 54 -18.77 -12.57 -9.93
N SER A 55 -17.87 -12.08 -10.79
CA SER A 55 -16.61 -11.45 -10.38
C SER A 55 -16.65 -9.92 -10.44
N PHE A 56 -17.33 -9.37 -11.44
CA PHE A 56 -17.22 -7.98 -11.87
C PHE A 56 -18.56 -7.31 -12.09
N SER A 57 -18.52 -5.99 -12.05
CA SER A 57 -19.61 -5.14 -12.54
C SER A 57 -19.07 -4.09 -13.51
N TYR A 58 -19.89 -3.74 -14.48
CA TYR A 58 -19.66 -2.76 -15.53
C TYR A 58 -20.86 -1.81 -15.59
N ILE A 59 -20.70 -0.67 -16.24
CA ILE A 59 -21.80 0.26 -16.42
C ILE A 59 -22.75 -0.20 -17.54
N GLY A 60 -24.06 -0.14 -17.28
CA GLY A 60 -25.12 -0.45 -18.24
C GLY A 60 -25.52 0.77 -19.07
N SER A 61 -26.51 0.63 -19.95
CA SER A 61 -27.00 1.72 -20.80
C SER A 61 -27.58 2.89 -20.01
N GLU A 62 -28.45 2.62 -19.04
CA GLU A 62 -29.04 3.66 -18.18
C GLU A 62 -27.99 4.29 -17.26
N GLY A 63 -27.01 3.49 -16.83
CA GLY A 63 -25.86 3.98 -16.07
C GLY A 63 -25.03 4.97 -16.89
N LYS A 64 -24.76 4.67 -18.16
CA LYS A 64 -24.07 5.56 -19.11
C LYS A 64 -24.81 6.88 -19.26
N LYS A 65 -26.14 6.84 -19.46
CA LYS A 65 -26.97 8.05 -19.56
C LYS A 65 -26.84 8.91 -18.30
N TYR A 66 -26.96 8.29 -17.12
CA TYR A 66 -26.83 8.97 -15.84
C TYR A 66 -25.45 9.63 -15.63
N VAL A 67 -24.35 8.91 -15.90
CA VAL A 67 -23.01 9.49 -15.67
C VAL A 67 -22.68 10.57 -16.70
N ASN A 68 -23.15 10.44 -17.93
CA ASN A 68 -23.03 11.49 -18.94
C ASN A 68 -23.83 12.75 -18.54
N SER A 69 -25.04 12.59 -17.95
CA SER A 69 -25.86 13.73 -17.53
C SER A 69 -25.25 14.53 -16.37
N ILE A 70 -24.24 13.99 -15.69
CA ILE A 70 -23.46 14.69 -14.65
C ILE A 70 -22.04 15.06 -15.15
N GLY A 71 -21.81 15.04 -16.46
CA GLY A 71 -20.56 15.48 -17.10
C GLY A 71 -19.41 14.48 -17.04
N MET A 72 -19.66 13.20 -16.71
CA MET A 72 -18.61 12.17 -16.67
C MET A 72 -18.66 11.27 -17.91
N SER A 73 -17.50 11.03 -18.52
CA SER A 73 -17.35 10.01 -19.56
C SER A 73 -17.06 8.64 -18.96
N VAL A 74 -17.57 7.58 -19.61
CA VAL A 74 -17.27 6.20 -19.22
C VAL A 74 -15.97 5.73 -19.83
N ARG A 75 -15.07 5.22 -18.99
CA ARG A 75 -13.88 4.50 -19.44
C ARG A 75 -14.29 3.23 -20.20
N ASN A 76 -13.91 3.15 -21.47
CA ASN A 76 -14.07 1.93 -22.24
C ASN A 76 -12.97 0.91 -21.88
N ILE A 77 -13.32 -0.35 -21.66
CA ILE A 77 -12.38 -1.44 -21.39
C ILE A 77 -12.49 -2.48 -22.50
N ASN A 78 -11.74 -2.27 -23.58
CA ASN A 78 -11.59 -3.24 -24.67
C ASN A 78 -10.45 -4.22 -24.37
N GLY A 79 -10.44 -4.77 -23.16
CA GLY A 79 -9.33 -5.59 -22.64
C GLY A 79 -9.71 -7.04 -22.39
N ASP A 80 -8.71 -7.91 -22.53
CA ASP A 80 -8.79 -9.30 -22.12
C ASP A 80 -9.11 -9.45 -20.61
N ARG A 81 -9.33 -10.69 -20.16
CA ARG A 81 -9.63 -10.98 -18.75
C ARG A 81 -8.53 -10.45 -17.81
N ARG A 82 -7.26 -10.49 -18.23
CA ARG A 82 -6.12 -10.01 -17.44
C ARG A 82 -6.18 -8.50 -17.22
N THR A 83 -6.49 -7.74 -18.27
CA THR A 83 -6.64 -6.29 -18.20
C THR A 83 -7.77 -5.90 -17.25
N ARG A 84 -8.92 -6.59 -17.35
CA ARG A 84 -10.06 -6.37 -16.44
C ARG A 84 -9.72 -6.68 -14.98
N ASN A 85 -9.05 -7.81 -14.72
CA ASN A 85 -8.58 -8.17 -13.38
C ASN A 85 -7.63 -7.11 -12.82
N ARG A 86 -6.68 -6.62 -13.63
CA ARG A 86 -5.72 -5.59 -13.22
C ARG A 86 -6.43 -4.28 -12.85
N ILE A 87 -7.33 -3.78 -13.70
CA ILE A 87 -8.06 -2.54 -13.44
C ILE A 87 -8.94 -2.67 -12.18
N ALA A 88 -9.64 -3.80 -12.02
CA ALA A 88 -10.44 -4.05 -10.83
C ALA A 88 -9.58 -4.08 -9.56
N LYS A 89 -8.37 -4.64 -9.63
CA LYS A 89 -7.41 -4.66 -8.51
C LYS A 89 -6.82 -3.27 -8.24
N ILE A 90 -6.56 -2.45 -9.26
CA ILE A 90 -6.20 -1.03 -9.07
C ILE A 90 -7.30 -0.30 -8.30
N ALA A 91 -8.57 -0.50 -8.68
CA ALA A 91 -9.72 0.08 -7.98
C ALA A 91 -9.81 -0.38 -6.51
N GLU A 92 -9.59 -1.68 -6.26
CA GLU A 92 -9.58 -2.27 -4.92
C GLU A 92 -8.53 -1.65 -3.99
N ILE A 93 -7.37 -1.27 -4.53
CA ILE A 93 -6.28 -0.64 -3.77
C ILE A 93 -6.49 0.87 -3.60
N LEU A 94 -6.82 1.58 -4.68
CA LEU A 94 -6.78 3.05 -4.67
C LEU A 94 -8.06 3.68 -4.11
N ILE A 95 -9.24 3.11 -4.35
CA ILE A 95 -10.52 3.70 -3.88
C ILE A 95 -10.56 3.86 -2.35
N PRO A 96 -10.11 2.88 -1.53
CA PRO A 96 -10.05 3.05 -0.08
C PRO A 96 -9.16 4.20 0.38
N LEU A 97 -8.20 4.62 -0.44
CA LEU A 97 -7.22 5.66 -0.12
C LEU A 97 -7.67 7.06 -0.60
N GLU A 98 -8.72 7.16 -1.45
CA GLU A 98 -9.22 8.42 -2.02
C GLU A 98 -9.63 9.47 -0.98
N LYS A 99 -9.92 9.06 0.26
CA LYS A 99 -10.30 10.00 1.33
C LYS A 99 -9.11 10.77 1.92
N VAL A 100 -7.92 10.19 1.83
CA VAL A 100 -6.72 10.70 2.50
C VAL A 100 -5.69 11.17 1.48
N TYR A 101 -5.61 10.49 0.34
CA TYR A 101 -4.60 10.74 -0.68
C TYR A 101 -5.23 11.23 -1.99
N LYS A 102 -4.48 12.07 -2.71
CA LYS A 102 -4.74 12.26 -4.14
C LYS A 102 -4.27 11.01 -4.87
N ILE A 103 -5.15 10.37 -5.63
CA ILE A 103 -4.82 9.11 -6.31
C ILE A 103 -4.76 9.27 -7.83
N TYR A 104 -3.82 8.55 -8.44
CA TYR A 104 -3.62 8.50 -9.89
C TYR A 104 -3.43 7.05 -10.32
N PRO A 105 -4.48 6.39 -10.82
CA PRO A 105 -4.34 5.07 -11.43
C PRO A 105 -3.29 5.04 -12.54
N SER A 106 -2.64 3.91 -12.75
CA SER A 106 -1.49 3.80 -13.68
C SER A 106 -1.76 4.24 -15.11
N TRP A 107 -3.00 4.15 -15.60
CA TRP A 107 -3.35 4.63 -16.94
C TRP A 107 -3.40 6.16 -17.06
N GLU A 108 -3.64 6.89 -15.97
CA GLU A 108 -3.65 8.36 -15.98
C GLU A 108 -2.22 8.90 -16.08
N LEU A 109 -1.25 8.09 -15.64
CA LEU A 109 0.19 8.41 -15.61
C LEU A 109 0.93 8.01 -16.89
N LYS A 110 0.29 7.28 -17.81
CA LYS A 110 0.95 6.81 -19.05
C LYS A 110 1.43 7.94 -19.96
N LYS A 111 0.81 9.13 -19.87
CA LYS A 111 1.24 10.31 -20.64
C LYS A 111 2.59 10.85 -20.20
N GLU A 112 3.02 10.56 -18.96
CA GLU A 112 4.26 11.06 -18.38
C GLU A 112 5.47 10.14 -18.66
N TYR A 113 5.24 8.88 -19.04
CA TYR A 113 6.28 7.84 -19.08
C TYR A 113 6.36 7.00 -20.36
N ALA A 114 5.84 7.51 -21.48
CA ALA A 114 5.94 6.96 -22.86
C ALA A 114 5.83 5.42 -22.99
N ASP A 115 4.67 4.89 -23.40
CA ASP A 115 4.40 3.52 -23.89
C ASP A 115 4.95 2.27 -23.13
N MET A 116 5.63 2.43 -21.99
CA MET A 116 6.15 1.30 -21.24
C MET A 116 5.01 0.52 -20.55
N LYS A 117 5.16 -0.80 -20.50
CA LYS A 117 4.31 -1.70 -19.69
C LYS A 117 4.65 -1.52 -18.21
N LEU A 118 4.30 -0.37 -17.65
CA LEU A 118 4.53 -0.03 -16.25
C LEU A 118 3.80 -1.02 -15.33
N MET A 119 4.55 -1.68 -14.44
CA MET A 119 4.01 -2.72 -13.56
C MET A 119 3.27 -2.14 -12.36
N TYR A 120 3.58 -0.91 -11.95
CA TYR A 120 2.87 -0.22 -10.87
C TYR A 120 1.37 -0.03 -11.16
N TYR A 121 0.57 -0.08 -10.10
CA TYR A 121 -0.89 -0.03 -10.13
C TYR A 121 -1.41 1.42 -10.14
N GLY A 122 -0.66 2.33 -9.56
CA GLY A 122 -0.90 3.77 -9.61
C GLY A 122 0.08 4.53 -8.71
N LYS A 123 -0.19 5.81 -8.53
CA LYS A 123 0.50 6.72 -7.62
C LYS A 123 -0.51 7.27 -6.61
N ILE A 124 -0.05 7.49 -5.38
CA ILE A 124 -0.76 8.32 -4.40
C ILE A 124 0.13 9.48 -3.97
N ILE A 125 -0.48 10.62 -3.67
CA ILE A 125 0.21 11.80 -3.17
C ILE A 125 -0.42 12.17 -1.83
N ASN A 126 0.41 12.25 -0.79
CA ASN A 126 0.01 12.75 0.51
C ASN A 126 -0.19 14.28 0.42
N PRO A 127 -1.40 14.81 0.68
CA PRO A 127 -1.67 16.24 0.54
C PRO A 127 -0.97 17.10 1.61
N LEU A 128 -0.54 16.53 2.73
CA LEU A 128 0.15 17.21 3.82
C LEU A 128 1.65 17.30 3.57
N THR A 129 2.27 16.20 3.16
CA THR A 129 3.73 16.11 3.00
C THR A 129 4.21 16.25 1.55
N PHE A 130 3.28 16.26 0.59
CA PHE A 130 3.55 16.16 -0.85
C PHE A 130 4.38 14.93 -1.27
N SER A 131 4.54 13.96 -0.37
CA SER A 131 5.23 12.72 -0.67
C SER A 131 4.44 11.91 -1.70
N GLU A 132 5.12 11.54 -2.78
CA GLU A 132 4.59 10.69 -3.82
C GLU A 132 4.99 9.23 -3.60
N TYR A 133 4.03 8.31 -3.68
CA TYR A 133 4.27 6.87 -3.55
C TYR A 133 3.76 6.12 -4.79
N TYR A 134 4.63 5.32 -5.38
CA TYR A 134 4.26 4.39 -6.46
C TYR A 134 3.89 3.02 -5.90
N ILE A 135 2.75 2.50 -6.33
CA ILE A 135 2.13 1.32 -5.72
C ILE A 135 2.32 0.08 -6.58
N TYR A 136 2.84 -0.98 -5.99
CA TYR A 136 2.94 -2.31 -6.57
C TYR A 136 2.08 -3.31 -5.80
N ASN A 137 1.63 -4.36 -6.48
CA ASN A 137 0.99 -5.51 -5.84
C ASN A 137 1.62 -6.80 -6.36
N LEU A 138 2.13 -7.61 -5.43
CA LEU A 138 2.74 -8.91 -5.70
C LEU A 138 1.68 -10.01 -5.91
N GLY A 139 0.43 -9.75 -5.54
CA GLY A 139 -0.67 -10.71 -5.55
C GLY A 139 -0.54 -11.77 -4.46
N ARG A 140 -1.29 -12.87 -4.62
CA ARG A 140 -1.26 -14.04 -3.72
C ARG A 140 -0.40 -15.17 -4.28
N LEU A 141 0.16 -15.97 -3.38
CA LEU A 141 0.67 -17.31 -3.63
C LEU A 141 -0.29 -18.33 -2.96
N SER A 142 -0.58 -19.46 -3.59
CA SER A 142 -1.37 -20.51 -2.91
C SER A 142 -0.64 -21.04 -1.69
N GLU A 143 -1.37 -21.61 -0.72
CA GLU A 143 -0.78 -22.15 0.52
C GLU A 143 0.21 -23.29 0.25
N ASN A 144 -0.11 -24.14 -0.74
CA ASN A 144 0.77 -25.17 -1.26
C ASN A 144 1.12 -24.84 -2.72
N PRO A 145 2.07 -23.91 -2.96
CA PRO A 145 2.44 -23.51 -4.31
C PRO A 145 3.28 -24.61 -4.97
N SER A 146 3.02 -24.87 -6.25
CA SER A 146 3.95 -25.69 -7.04
C SER A 146 5.29 -24.96 -7.20
N LYS A 147 6.39 -25.71 -7.41
CA LYS A 147 7.71 -25.11 -7.68
C LYS A 147 7.65 -24.09 -8.83
N GLY A 148 6.90 -24.39 -9.88
CA GLY A 148 6.69 -23.47 -11.00
C GLY A 148 5.99 -22.15 -10.59
N ALA A 149 4.98 -22.21 -9.72
CA ALA A 149 4.30 -21.02 -9.22
C ALA A 149 5.25 -20.13 -8.38
N VAL A 150 6.10 -20.74 -7.54
CA VAL A 150 7.13 -20.03 -6.79
C VAL A 150 8.13 -19.35 -7.74
N THR A 151 8.65 -20.07 -8.74
CA THR A 151 9.59 -19.52 -9.73
C THR A 151 9.01 -18.35 -10.51
N LEU A 152 7.75 -18.46 -10.96
CA LEU A 152 7.05 -17.36 -11.64
C LEU A 152 6.88 -16.15 -10.72
N LYS A 153 6.61 -16.36 -9.43
CA LYS A 153 6.50 -15.27 -8.46
C LYS A 153 7.85 -14.61 -8.19
N LYS A 154 8.92 -15.38 -8.01
CA LYS A 154 10.29 -14.83 -7.88
C LYS A 154 10.66 -13.98 -9.10
N ARG A 155 10.33 -14.43 -10.31
CA ARG A 155 10.54 -13.66 -11.54
C ARG A 155 9.75 -12.35 -11.53
N LEU A 156 8.47 -12.37 -11.13
CA LEU A 156 7.67 -11.15 -11.00
C LEU A 156 8.28 -10.16 -9.99
N ILE A 157 8.69 -10.65 -8.82
CA ILE A 157 9.33 -9.82 -7.78
C ILE A 157 10.62 -9.22 -8.30
N LYS A 158 11.46 -10.02 -8.96
CA LYS A 158 12.70 -9.55 -9.60
C LYS A 158 12.44 -8.43 -10.60
N ASN A 159 11.50 -8.63 -11.53
CA ASN A 159 11.16 -7.62 -12.54
C ASN A 159 10.66 -6.33 -11.88
N ILE A 160 9.79 -6.41 -10.87
CA ILE A 160 9.28 -5.25 -10.14
C ILE A 160 10.45 -4.46 -9.51
N ARG A 161 11.38 -5.16 -8.86
CA ARG A 161 12.56 -4.52 -8.25
C ARG A 161 13.45 -3.84 -9.27
N GLU A 162 13.69 -4.49 -10.41
CA GLU A 162 14.49 -3.92 -11.49
C GLU A 162 13.83 -2.65 -12.06
N GLU A 163 12.50 -2.66 -12.25
CA GLU A 163 11.75 -1.45 -12.64
C GLU A 163 11.90 -0.34 -11.59
N ILE A 164 11.78 -0.66 -10.30
CA ILE A 164 11.90 0.34 -9.22
C ILE A 164 13.31 0.94 -9.19
N ILE A 165 14.36 0.10 -9.19
CA ILE A 165 15.75 0.56 -9.16
C ILE A 165 16.05 1.43 -10.38
N GLN A 166 15.65 0.99 -11.57
CA GLN A 166 15.83 1.78 -12.79
C GLN A 166 15.17 3.15 -12.65
N LYS A 167 13.90 3.20 -12.22
CA LYS A 167 13.14 4.45 -12.10
C LYS A 167 13.62 5.34 -10.96
N SER A 168 14.18 4.76 -9.91
CA SER A 168 14.80 5.51 -8.83
C SER A 168 16.09 6.19 -9.28
N ARG A 169 16.95 5.48 -10.03
CA ARG A 169 18.16 6.05 -10.65
C ARG A 169 17.87 7.15 -11.67
N GLU A 170 16.75 7.06 -12.37
CA GLU A 170 16.25 8.10 -13.28
C GLU A 170 15.65 9.31 -12.52
N GLY A 171 15.61 9.29 -11.18
CA GLY A 171 15.04 10.34 -10.34
C GLY A 171 13.52 10.42 -10.38
N LEU A 172 12.85 9.37 -10.90
CA LEU A 172 11.40 9.35 -11.07
C LEU A 172 10.70 8.80 -9.83
N PHE A 173 11.28 7.79 -9.18
CA PHE A 173 10.71 7.11 -8.02
C PHE A 173 11.56 7.31 -6.77
N ASP A 174 11.01 8.04 -5.82
CA ASP A 174 11.64 8.25 -4.51
C ASP A 174 11.04 7.36 -3.41
N ARG A 175 9.78 6.96 -3.51
CA ARG A 175 9.09 6.15 -2.50
C ARG A 175 8.13 5.17 -3.15
N ILE A 176 8.03 3.99 -2.56
CA ILE A 176 7.16 2.94 -3.07
C ILE A 176 6.38 2.25 -1.96
N ILE A 177 5.26 1.68 -2.36
CA ILE A 177 4.44 0.79 -1.54
C ILE A 177 4.30 -0.52 -2.28
N VAL A 178 4.69 -1.61 -1.64
CA VAL A 178 4.57 -2.97 -2.17
C VAL A 178 3.55 -3.70 -1.33
N PHE A 179 2.43 -4.03 -1.95
CA PHE A 179 1.40 -4.86 -1.34
C PHE A 179 1.66 -6.35 -1.59
N ALA A 180 1.46 -7.17 -0.56
CA ALA A 180 1.39 -8.63 -0.65
C ALA A 180 0.02 -9.13 -0.15
N GLU A 181 -0.64 -10.02 -0.90
CA GLU A 181 -1.99 -10.48 -0.54
C GLU A 181 -1.98 -11.58 0.53
N ASN A 182 -0.82 -12.17 0.84
CA ASN A 182 -0.66 -13.11 1.95
C ASN A 182 0.79 -13.18 2.48
N GLY A 183 0.94 -13.81 3.65
CA GLY A 183 2.22 -13.98 4.33
C GLY A 183 3.27 -14.71 3.49
N LEU A 184 2.89 -15.76 2.75
CA LEU A 184 3.82 -16.49 1.88
C LEU A 184 4.44 -15.59 0.79
N THR A 185 3.62 -14.75 0.15
CA THR A 185 4.15 -13.81 -0.87
C THR A 185 5.06 -12.76 -0.22
N MET A 186 4.71 -12.30 0.98
CA MET A 186 5.51 -11.33 1.73
C MET A 186 6.86 -11.93 2.16
N GLN A 187 6.87 -13.18 2.64
CA GLN A 187 8.10 -13.91 2.98
C GLN A 187 8.99 -14.12 1.75
N LEU A 188 8.40 -14.57 0.63
CA LEU A 188 9.13 -14.75 -0.62
C LEU A 188 9.77 -13.45 -1.11
N TYR A 189 9.10 -12.31 -0.91
CA TYR A 189 9.69 -11.00 -1.18
C TYR A 189 10.88 -10.74 -0.25
N LYS A 190 10.75 -11.01 1.06
CA LYS A 190 11.82 -10.80 2.04
C LYS A 190 13.06 -11.69 1.86
N GLU A 191 12.95 -12.86 1.21
CA GLU A 191 14.09 -13.79 1.00
C GLU A 191 15.30 -13.12 0.34
N GLU A 192 15.06 -12.25 -0.64
CA GLU A 192 16.11 -11.54 -1.38
C GLU A 192 16.00 -10.03 -1.14
N LEU A 193 15.78 -9.63 0.12
CA LEU A 193 15.65 -8.22 0.47
C LEU A 193 16.97 -7.47 0.22
N ARG A 194 16.90 -6.38 -0.54
CA ARG A 194 18.02 -5.51 -0.88
C ARG A 194 17.52 -4.08 -1.05
N THR A 195 18.44 -3.12 -0.99
CA THR A 195 18.11 -1.72 -1.29
C THR A 195 17.53 -1.61 -2.69
N LEU A 196 16.48 -0.81 -2.83
CA LEU A 196 15.92 -0.45 -4.12
C LEU A 196 16.30 0.97 -4.54
N GLU A 197 17.26 1.57 -3.84
CA GLU A 197 17.77 2.93 -4.03
C GLU A 197 16.72 4.04 -3.85
N VAL A 198 15.55 3.68 -3.31
CA VAL A 198 14.49 4.61 -2.91
C VAL A 198 14.76 5.18 -1.52
N LYS A 199 14.05 6.25 -1.17
CA LYS A 199 14.06 6.83 0.18
C LYS A 199 13.25 6.00 1.18
N GLU A 200 12.16 5.39 0.71
CA GLU A 200 11.24 4.62 1.56
C GLU A 200 10.59 3.48 0.77
N GLN A 201 10.52 2.30 1.39
CA GLN A 201 9.95 1.10 0.79
C GLN A 201 8.97 0.40 1.74
N LEU A 202 7.70 0.79 1.67
CA LEU A 202 6.67 0.21 2.54
C LEU A 202 6.25 -1.17 2.03
N LEU A 203 6.38 -2.21 2.87
CA LEU A 203 5.86 -3.55 2.56
C LEU A 203 4.62 -3.82 3.41
N LEU A 204 3.43 -3.77 2.82
CA LEU A 204 2.17 -3.86 3.55
C LEU A 204 1.34 -5.07 3.10
N PRO A 205 0.54 -5.68 3.99
CA PRO A 205 -0.46 -6.65 3.57
C PRO A 205 -1.60 -5.95 2.81
N LEU A 206 -2.09 -6.53 1.72
CA LEU A 206 -3.29 -6.03 1.04
C LEU A 206 -4.55 -6.50 1.78
N THR A 207 -4.74 -5.97 2.97
CA THR A 207 -5.88 -6.22 3.84
C THR A 207 -6.46 -4.88 4.32
N ASP A 208 -7.62 -4.90 4.96
CA ASP A 208 -8.17 -3.68 5.56
C ASP A 208 -7.21 -3.11 6.63
N TYR A 209 -6.50 -3.98 7.35
CA TYR A 209 -5.42 -3.57 8.27
C TYR A 209 -4.33 -2.75 7.56
N GLY A 210 -3.72 -3.29 6.49
CA GLY A 210 -2.65 -2.59 5.79
C GLY A 210 -3.10 -1.29 5.12
N LEU A 211 -4.32 -1.24 4.60
CA LEU A 211 -4.90 -0.02 4.02
C LEU A 211 -5.24 1.03 5.09
N ASN A 212 -5.74 0.61 6.26
CA ASN A 212 -6.01 1.51 7.37
C ASN A 212 -4.73 2.10 7.94
N LEU A 213 -3.71 1.27 8.10
CA LEU A 213 -2.38 1.70 8.52
C LEU A 213 -1.81 2.72 7.53
N LEU A 214 -1.94 2.49 6.22
CA LEU A 214 -1.57 3.48 5.21
C LEU A 214 -2.36 4.79 5.35
N ASN A 215 -3.68 4.73 5.51
CA ASN A 215 -4.50 5.93 5.74
C ASN A 215 -4.05 6.71 6.99
N LEU A 216 -3.65 6.05 8.06
CA LEU A 216 -3.13 6.69 9.27
C LEU A 216 -1.86 7.50 8.99
N TYR A 217 -0.91 6.94 8.21
CA TYR A 217 0.28 7.67 7.74
C TYR A 217 -0.04 8.88 6.87
N GLY A 218 -1.18 8.83 6.17
CA GLY A 218 -1.59 9.92 5.32
C GLY A 218 -2.06 11.15 6.08
N VAL A 219 -2.47 10.99 7.34
CA VAL A 219 -3.06 12.06 8.16
C VAL A 219 -2.18 12.50 9.34
N LYS A 220 -1.25 11.66 9.82
CA LYS A 220 -0.44 11.94 11.01
C LYS A 220 1.01 11.49 10.84
N ASN A 221 1.93 12.09 11.62
CA ASN A 221 3.30 11.60 11.75
C ASN A 221 3.38 10.45 12.76
N VAL A 222 2.98 9.26 12.31
CA VAL A 222 2.89 8.06 13.15
C VAL A 222 4.24 7.68 13.77
N ASN A 223 5.37 7.96 13.10
CA ASN A 223 6.69 7.65 13.64
C ASN A 223 7.02 8.54 14.85
N ALA A 224 6.66 9.83 14.80
CA ALA A 224 6.83 10.73 15.95
C ALA A 224 5.94 10.30 17.12
N MET A 225 4.65 10.10 16.87
CA MET A 225 3.69 9.66 17.89
C MET A 225 4.11 8.35 18.57
N ALA A 226 4.52 7.34 17.78
CA ALA A 226 5.00 6.07 18.31
C ALA A 226 6.26 6.24 19.18
N THR A 227 7.13 7.18 18.83
CA THR A 227 8.34 7.46 19.62
C THR A 227 7.99 8.15 20.94
N GLU A 228 7.12 9.15 20.90
CA GLU A 228 6.61 9.87 22.08
C GLU A 228 5.88 8.93 23.05
N LEU A 229 5.03 8.02 22.56
CA LEU A 229 4.36 7.02 23.40
C LEU A 229 5.33 6.11 24.17
N VAL A 230 6.48 5.80 23.56
CA VAL A 230 7.44 4.84 24.11
C VAL A 230 8.43 5.50 25.07
N TYR A 231 8.83 6.73 24.78
CA TYR A 231 9.90 7.42 25.48
C TYR A 231 9.38 8.60 26.34
N GLY A 232 8.13 9.01 26.17
CA GLY A 232 7.54 10.20 26.79
C GLY A 232 7.92 11.51 26.07
N ASP A 233 7.68 12.64 26.74
CA ASP A 233 8.12 13.98 26.33
C ASP A 233 9.64 14.14 26.48
N VAL A 234 10.40 13.42 25.66
CA VAL A 234 11.85 13.53 25.58
C VAL A 234 12.20 14.38 24.36
N ASN A 235 13.19 15.27 24.51
CA ASN A 235 13.71 16.02 23.36
C ASN A 235 14.42 15.08 22.39
N PHE A 236 13.74 14.75 21.30
CA PHE A 236 14.32 14.01 20.17
C PHE A 236 14.98 14.98 19.20
N SER A 237 16.16 14.62 18.71
CA SER A 237 16.75 15.27 17.54
C SER A 237 16.82 14.29 16.37
N LYS A 238 16.98 14.81 15.16
CA LYS A 238 17.09 13.96 13.97
C LYS A 238 18.41 13.19 14.00
N SER A 239 18.37 11.88 13.75
CA SER A 239 19.59 11.08 13.68
C SER A 239 20.41 11.42 12.43
N ASN A 240 21.74 11.33 12.54
CA ASN A 240 22.66 11.38 11.40
C ASN A 240 22.73 10.04 10.64
N LEU A 241 22.20 8.96 11.22
CA LEU A 241 22.14 7.66 10.56
C LEU A 241 20.95 7.63 9.60
N VAL A 242 21.21 7.31 8.33
CA VAL A 242 20.20 7.32 7.25
C VAL A 242 19.00 6.39 7.46
N PHE A 243 19.10 5.45 8.39
CA PHE A 243 18.05 4.47 8.70
C PHE A 243 17.35 4.73 10.04
N ALA A 244 17.85 5.67 10.86
CA ALA A 244 17.24 6.04 12.14
C ALA A 244 16.47 7.35 11.99
N ASP A 245 15.32 7.42 12.63
CA ASP A 245 14.45 8.59 12.57
C ASP A 245 14.90 9.65 13.57
N TYR A 246 15.25 9.21 14.78
CA TYR A 246 15.53 10.08 15.91
C TYR A 246 16.77 9.63 16.68
N VAL A 247 17.32 10.55 17.46
CA VAL A 247 18.29 10.26 18.52
C VAL A 247 17.81 10.90 19.81
N THR A 248 17.81 10.11 20.88
CA THR A 248 17.48 10.55 22.23
C THR A 248 18.63 11.37 22.83
N SER A 249 18.35 12.10 23.92
CA SER A 249 19.37 12.90 24.63
C SER A 249 20.53 12.06 25.20
N ASP A 250 20.30 10.78 25.49
CA ASP A 250 21.33 9.82 25.94
C ASP A 250 22.05 9.09 24.77
N GLY A 251 21.83 9.52 23.54
CA GLY A 251 22.55 9.07 22.34
C GLY A 251 22.03 7.77 21.73
N VAL A 252 20.81 7.34 22.05
CA VAL A 252 20.16 6.16 21.45
C VAL A 252 19.52 6.54 20.12
N ASN A 253 19.91 5.86 19.06
CA ASN A 253 19.32 6.02 17.73
C ASN A 253 18.06 5.17 17.63
N VAL A 254 16.92 5.83 17.42
CA VAL A 254 15.60 5.20 17.36
C VAL A 254 15.22 4.98 15.91
N VAL A 255 14.96 3.71 15.56
CA VAL A 255 14.48 3.29 14.24
C VAL A 255 13.01 2.93 14.35
N THR A 256 12.13 3.69 13.70
CA THR A 256 10.70 3.39 13.68
C THR A 256 10.38 2.46 12.50
N MET A 257 9.76 1.33 12.81
CA MET A 257 9.40 0.25 11.88
C MET A 257 7.88 0.03 11.77
N ILE A 258 7.07 0.95 12.30
CA ILE A 258 5.60 0.88 12.28
C ILE A 258 5.10 0.69 10.84
N ASN A 259 5.73 1.35 9.86
CA ASN A 259 5.35 1.36 8.45
C ASN A 259 5.91 0.16 7.67
N ASN A 260 6.68 -0.71 8.34
CA ASN A 260 7.40 -1.81 7.75
C ASN A 260 8.26 -1.35 6.56
N ASP A 261 9.04 -0.28 6.76
CA ASP A 261 9.97 0.24 5.77
C ASP A 261 11.18 -0.69 5.58
N MET A 262 11.16 -1.39 4.46
CA MET A 262 12.17 -2.37 4.10
C MET A 262 13.52 -1.73 3.75
N GLU A 263 13.53 -0.48 3.29
CA GLU A 263 14.76 0.22 2.94
C GLU A 263 15.57 0.52 4.20
N LYS A 264 14.90 0.98 5.28
CA LYS A 264 15.50 1.12 6.62
C LYS A 264 16.03 -0.20 7.15
N LEU A 265 15.23 -1.27 7.06
CA LEU A 265 15.60 -2.59 7.53
C LEU A 265 16.87 -3.12 6.85
N VAL A 266 16.98 -2.96 5.52
CA VAL A 266 18.19 -3.36 4.78
C VAL A 266 19.40 -2.57 5.26
N LYS A 267 19.29 -1.23 5.34
CA LYS A 267 20.38 -0.36 5.78
C LYS A 267 20.82 -0.66 7.21
N LEU A 268 19.88 -0.94 8.11
CA LEU A 268 20.16 -1.36 9.49
C LEU A 268 20.91 -2.71 9.53
N LYS A 269 20.49 -3.69 8.73
CA LYS A 269 21.19 -4.99 8.63
C LYS A 269 22.61 -4.83 8.07
N GLN A 270 22.78 -4.01 7.03
CA GLN A 270 24.09 -3.69 6.45
C GLN A 270 25.01 -3.01 7.46
N TYR A 271 24.49 -2.01 8.19
CA TYR A 271 25.22 -1.33 9.26
C TYR A 271 25.70 -2.36 10.29
N ARG A 272 24.82 -3.23 10.79
CA ARG A 272 25.21 -4.28 11.74
C ARG A 272 26.33 -5.16 11.23
N THR A 273 26.23 -5.67 10.00
CA THR A 273 27.28 -6.50 9.41
C THR A 273 28.62 -5.77 9.42
N MET A 274 28.66 -4.48 9.04
CA MET A 274 29.91 -3.71 9.05
C MET A 274 30.55 -3.57 10.45
N PHE A 275 29.76 -3.42 11.51
CA PHE A 275 30.25 -3.23 12.89
C PHE A 275 30.38 -4.54 13.70
N GLU A 276 29.84 -5.65 13.21
CA GLU A 276 30.13 -6.98 13.75
C GLU A 276 31.56 -7.42 13.39
N TYR A 277 32.06 -7.01 12.22
CA TYR A 277 33.44 -7.31 11.78
C TYR A 277 34.50 -6.34 12.30
N ASN A 278 34.14 -5.09 12.61
CA ASN A 278 35.07 -4.06 13.11
C ASN A 278 34.97 -3.90 14.63
N SER A 279 35.77 -4.65 15.38
CA SER A 279 35.81 -4.67 16.86
C SER A 279 36.31 -3.39 17.53
N THR A 280 36.81 -2.42 16.76
CA THR A 280 37.43 -1.17 17.27
C THR A 280 36.55 0.07 17.22
N SER A 281 35.34 0.00 16.66
CA SER A 281 34.44 1.17 16.56
C SER A 281 33.33 1.14 17.62
N VAL A 282 33.09 2.29 18.25
CA VAL A 282 32.00 2.49 19.20
C VAL A 282 30.68 2.15 18.51
N ARG A 283 30.01 1.09 18.96
CA ARG A 283 28.71 0.70 18.44
C ARG A 283 27.69 1.77 18.84
N ALA A 284 27.10 2.43 17.85
CA ALA A 284 25.93 3.27 18.09
C ALA A 284 24.87 2.46 18.84
N LYS A 285 24.31 3.03 19.91
CA LYS A 285 23.15 2.44 20.59
C LYS A 285 21.96 2.57 19.64
N ILE A 286 21.32 1.45 19.32
CA ILE A 286 20.17 1.40 18.40
C ILE A 286 19.02 0.69 19.10
N GLU A 287 17.85 1.31 19.08
CA GLU A 287 16.59 0.72 19.52
C GLU A 287 15.57 0.81 18.38
N VAL A 288 14.72 -0.22 18.25
CA VAL A 288 13.67 -0.27 17.23
C VAL A 288 12.31 -0.09 17.90
N VAL A 289 11.48 0.79 17.35
CA VAL A 289 10.08 0.97 17.76
C VAL A 289 9.17 0.40 16.68
N CYS A 290 8.32 -0.56 17.01
CA CYS A 290 7.41 -1.22 16.07
C CYS A 290 6.01 -1.44 16.66
N LEU A 291 5.08 -1.94 15.85
CA LEU A 291 3.79 -2.41 16.35
C LEU A 291 3.98 -3.73 17.11
N GLU A 292 3.10 -4.00 18.07
CA GLU A 292 3.12 -5.25 18.85
C GLU A 292 3.14 -6.50 17.96
N GLU A 293 2.34 -6.51 16.89
CA GLU A 293 2.23 -7.64 15.97
C GLU A 293 3.51 -7.86 15.13
N GLN A 294 4.41 -6.88 15.10
CA GLN A 294 5.67 -6.95 14.36
C GLN A 294 6.83 -7.47 15.22
N LYS A 295 6.67 -7.49 16.56
CA LYS A 295 7.74 -7.76 17.53
C LYS A 295 8.50 -9.06 17.24
N ASP A 296 7.81 -10.20 17.24
CA ASP A 296 8.42 -11.52 17.07
C ASP A 296 9.14 -11.68 15.73
N THR A 297 8.68 -10.97 14.69
CA THR A 297 9.34 -10.98 13.40
C THR A 297 10.62 -10.14 13.44
N LEU A 298 10.56 -8.95 14.02
CA LEU A 298 11.72 -8.06 14.12
C LEU A 298 12.77 -8.58 15.10
N GLU A 299 12.39 -9.25 16.19
CA GLU A 299 13.35 -9.89 17.12
C GLU A 299 14.16 -10.98 16.43
N ARG A 300 13.52 -11.79 15.57
CA ARG A 300 14.20 -12.79 14.75
C ARG A 300 15.07 -12.17 13.66
N GLU A 301 14.60 -11.09 13.04
CA GLU A 301 15.32 -10.43 11.96
C GLU A 301 16.48 -9.53 12.45
N LEU A 302 16.46 -9.10 13.72
CA LEU A 302 17.40 -8.17 14.34
C LEU A 302 17.84 -8.65 15.73
N PRO A 303 18.45 -9.84 15.85
CA PRO A 303 18.79 -10.44 17.14
C PRO A 303 19.74 -9.55 17.95
N GLY A 304 19.39 -9.26 19.20
CA GLY A 304 20.21 -8.42 20.10
C GLY A 304 19.99 -6.91 19.97
N ILE A 305 19.14 -6.44 19.05
CA ILE A 305 18.63 -5.06 19.09
C ILE A 305 17.42 -5.04 20.03
N LYS A 306 17.41 -4.05 20.94
CA LYS A 306 16.26 -3.84 21.82
C LYS A 306 15.08 -3.31 21.01
N ILE A 307 13.96 -4.01 21.12
CA ILE A 307 12.70 -3.68 20.45
C ILE A 307 11.71 -3.17 21.50
N ARG A 308 11.07 -2.06 21.18
CA ARG A 308 9.95 -1.49 21.93
C ARG A 308 8.72 -1.50 21.03
N THR A 309 7.57 -1.68 21.65
CA THR A 309 6.31 -1.84 20.93
C THR A 309 5.32 -0.76 21.31
N VAL A 310 4.44 -0.41 20.38
CA VAL A 310 3.24 0.40 20.61
C VAL A 310 2.01 -0.33 20.08
N ASN A 311 0.87 -0.12 20.74
CA ASN A 311 -0.40 -0.61 20.25
C ASN A 311 -0.91 0.26 19.08
N LEU A 312 -1.53 -0.35 18.08
CA LEU A 312 -2.08 0.39 16.94
C LEU A 312 -3.25 1.30 17.34
N GLU A 313 -4.06 0.92 18.35
CA GLU A 313 -5.20 1.74 18.78
C GLU A 313 -4.75 3.06 19.43
N ASP A 314 -3.67 3.04 20.22
CA ASP A 314 -3.09 4.25 20.83
C ASP A 314 -2.66 5.28 19.76
N LEU A 315 -2.18 4.79 18.61
CA LEU A 315 -1.79 5.65 17.48
C LEU A 315 -2.99 6.26 16.75
N LYS A 316 -4.19 5.68 16.90
CA LYS A 316 -5.42 6.24 16.32
C LYS A 316 -6.05 7.29 17.23
N GLU A 317 -5.98 7.08 18.55
CA GLU A 317 -6.66 7.90 19.56
C GLU A 317 -5.97 9.23 19.90
N GLY A 318 -4.74 9.47 19.41
CA GLY A 318 -3.97 10.69 19.68
C GLY A 318 -4.50 12.00 19.08
N ASP A 319 -5.82 12.19 19.02
CA ASP A 319 -6.48 13.50 18.89
C ASP A 319 -7.22 13.81 20.21
N ASN A 320 -6.50 14.37 21.19
CA ASN A 320 -7.10 15.17 22.26
C ASN A 320 -6.53 16.58 22.21
#